data_AF-A0A059CRV1-F1
#
_entry.id   AF-A0A059CRV1-F1
#
_cell.length_a   1.000
_cell.length_b   1.000
_cell.length_c   1.000
_cell.angle_alpha   90.00
_cell.angle_beta   90.00
_cell.angle_gamma   90.00
#
_symmetry.space_group_name_H-M   'P 1'
#
loop_
_entity.id
_entity.type
_entity.pdbx_description
1 polymer ?
#
loop_
_entity_poly.entity_id
_entity_poly.type
_entity_poly.pdbx_seq_one_letter_code
_entity_poly.pdbx_strand_id
1 'polypeptide(L)'
;MKTRVMEPMPLLLESSNGSIPYFFHELEDELAGRDVRQVLKTLRKEVLEGCKIIFSRVFPTHFPARQHQLWKMAEQLGATCTVDLDDSVTHVVATDAGTEKSRWAVKEKKSLVHPRWIEASYYFWKRQPEESFSVDQKASS
;
A
#
# COMPACT_ATOMS: atom_id res chain seq x y z
N MET A 1 15.09 17.83 20.78
CA MET A 1 14.31 16.69 20.24
C MET A 1 15.05 16.14 19.04
N LYS A 2 15.76 15.01 19.17
CA LYS A 2 16.42 14.38 18.03
C LYS A 2 15.37 13.58 17.25
N THR A 3 15.07 14.03 16.05
CA THR A 3 14.34 13.26 15.03
C THR A 3 15.12 11.97 14.81
N ARG A 4 14.50 10.83 15.14
CA ARG A 4 15.04 9.51 14.80
C ARG A 4 14.92 9.40 13.28
N VAL A 5 16.04 9.55 12.57
CA VAL A 5 16.12 9.26 11.14
C VAL A 5 15.88 7.76 11.03
N MET A 6 14.66 7.37 10.62
CA MET A 6 14.41 5.98 10.22
C MET A 6 15.00 5.85 8.82
N GLU A 7 16.15 5.20 8.74
CA GLU A 7 16.77 4.86 7.46
C GLU A 7 15.83 3.93 6.65
N PRO A 8 15.77 4.09 5.32
CA PRO A 8 15.09 3.12 4.48
C PRO A 8 15.76 1.76 4.66
N MET A 9 14.94 0.73 4.88
CA MET A 9 15.42 -0.65 4.97
C MET A 9 16.26 -0.98 3.72
N PRO A 10 17.45 -1.59 3.84
CA PRO A 10 18.32 -1.80 2.69
C PRO A 10 17.64 -2.70 1.67
N LEU A 11 17.37 -2.15 0.48
CA LEU A 11 17.01 -2.89 -0.72
C LEU A 11 18.26 -3.66 -1.18
N LEU A 12 18.30 -4.96 -0.91
CA LEU A 12 19.23 -5.84 -1.63
C LEU A 12 18.55 -6.30 -2.92
N LEU A 13 19.03 -5.72 -4.01
CA LEU A 13 18.76 -6.11 -5.38
C LEU A 13 19.27 -7.55 -5.61
N GLU A 14 18.46 -8.29 -6.37
CA GLU A 14 18.74 -9.56 -7.10
C GLU A 14 19.06 -10.78 -6.21
N SER A 15 18.25 -11.84 -6.20
CA SER A 15 18.23 -12.85 -7.26
C SER A 15 17.14 -13.89 -6.99
N SER A 16 16.68 -14.53 -8.06
CA SER A 16 15.82 -15.72 -8.09
C SER A 16 16.04 -16.71 -6.95
N ASN A 17 15.07 -16.85 -6.05
CA ASN A 17 14.60 -18.07 -5.36
C ASN A 17 14.14 -17.75 -3.94
N GLY A 18 12.84 -17.50 -3.79
CA GLY A 18 11.99 -18.00 -2.69
C GLY A 18 12.37 -17.77 -1.23
N SER A 19 13.41 -17.01 -0.90
CA SER A 19 13.85 -16.80 0.49
C SER A 19 13.39 -15.44 0.98
N ILE A 20 12.54 -15.46 2.01
CA ILE A 20 12.18 -14.27 2.78
C ILE A 20 13.49 -13.63 3.29
N PRO A 21 13.68 -12.29 3.21
CA PRO A 21 14.94 -11.67 3.60
C PRO A 21 15.31 -12.00 5.04
N TYR A 22 16.55 -12.43 5.25
CA TYR A 22 17.14 -12.87 6.53
C TYR A 22 16.96 -11.92 7.71
N PHE A 23 16.69 -10.63 7.45
CA PHE A 23 16.34 -9.66 8.50
C PHE A 23 15.06 -10.02 9.27
N PHE A 24 14.13 -10.74 8.64
CA PHE A 24 12.95 -11.27 9.34
C PHE A 24 13.27 -12.45 10.26
N HIS A 25 14.33 -13.21 9.99
CA HIS A 25 14.66 -14.42 10.73
C HIS A 25 15.35 -14.11 12.07
N GLU A 26 16.16 -13.06 12.12
CA GLU A 26 16.90 -12.68 13.33
C GLU A 26 15.99 -12.03 14.39
N LEU A 27 14.91 -11.36 13.97
CA LEU A 27 13.84 -10.90 14.87
C LEU A 27 12.89 -12.04 15.30
N GLU A 28 12.82 -13.14 14.55
CA GLU A 28 11.99 -14.30 14.88
C GLU A 28 12.64 -15.17 15.98
N ASP A 29 13.97 -15.23 16.07
CA ASP A 29 14.69 -16.09 17.03
C ASP A 29 14.75 -15.52 18.47
N GLU A 30 14.70 -14.20 18.69
CA GLU A 30 14.66 -13.61 20.06
C GLU A 30 13.27 -13.64 20.72
N LEU A 31 12.23 -14.04 20.00
CA LEU A 31 10.85 -13.98 20.46
C LEU A 31 10.15 -15.34 20.32
N ALA A 32 10.63 -16.31 21.09
CA ALA A 32 10.15 -17.68 21.06
C ALA A 32 8.65 -17.83 21.39
N GLY A 33 7.92 -18.51 20.49
CA GLY A 33 6.83 -19.42 20.87
C GLY A 33 5.42 -19.07 20.38
N ARG A 34 4.86 -17.95 20.82
CA ARG A 34 3.58 -17.30 20.42
C ARG A 34 3.67 -15.87 20.99
N ASP A 35 3.41 -14.76 20.33
CA ASP A 35 2.57 -14.50 19.17
C ASP A 35 3.17 -13.37 18.32
N VAL A 36 4.50 -13.38 18.14
CA VAL A 36 5.24 -12.35 17.39
C VAL A 36 4.66 -12.12 16.01
N ARG A 37 4.31 -13.22 15.33
CA ARG A 37 3.65 -13.18 14.03
C ARG A 37 2.29 -12.48 14.10
N GLN A 38 1.54 -12.62 15.20
CA GLN A 38 0.31 -11.86 15.39
C GLN A 38 0.58 -10.40 15.78
N VAL A 39 1.55 -10.13 16.65
CA VAL A 39 1.97 -8.76 17.02
C VAL A 39 2.42 -7.98 15.78
N LEU A 40 3.31 -8.56 14.97
CA LEU A 40 3.77 -7.95 13.71
C LEU A 40 2.63 -7.76 12.71
N LYS A 41 1.66 -8.67 12.66
CA LYS A 41 0.44 -8.50 11.84
C LYS A 41 -0.42 -7.35 12.37
N THR A 42 -0.57 -7.20 13.68
CA THR A 42 -1.31 -6.10 14.28
C THR A 42 -0.62 -4.77 14.01
N LEU A 43 0.68 -4.66 14.24
CA LEU A 43 1.46 -3.45 13.96
C LEU A 43 1.41 -3.06 12.47
N ARG A 44 1.47 -4.04 11.55
CA ARG A 44 1.30 -3.76 10.12
C ARG A 44 -0.05 -3.16 9.80
N LYS A 45 -1.13 -3.59 10.47
CA LYS A 45 -2.48 -3.07 10.23
C LYS A 45 -2.65 -1.60 10.62
N GLU A 46 -1.78 -1.06 11.48
CA GLU A 46 -1.83 0.35 11.85
C GLU A 46 -1.34 1.26 10.71
N VAL A 47 -0.65 0.72 9.71
CA VAL A 47 0.00 1.51 8.65
C VAL A 47 -1.00 2.26 7.77
N LEU A 48 -2.05 1.59 7.31
CA LEU A 48 -3.11 2.16 6.47
C LEU A 48 -4.48 2.06 7.14
N GLU A 49 -4.51 1.99 8.47
CA GLU A 49 -5.77 2.02 9.22
C GLU A 49 -6.58 3.27 8.86
N GLY A 50 -7.90 3.09 8.69
CA GLY A 50 -8.81 4.16 8.28
C GLY A 50 -8.80 4.49 6.78
N CYS A 51 -7.88 3.92 6.00
CA CYS A 51 -7.89 4.08 4.55
C CYS A 51 -8.91 3.13 3.90
N LYS A 52 -9.95 3.69 3.29
CA LYS A 52 -10.80 2.96 2.33
C LYS A 52 -10.31 3.20 0.90
N ILE A 53 -9.89 2.13 0.23
CA ILE A 53 -9.17 2.15 -1.06
C ILE A 53 -10.04 1.55 -2.17
N ILE A 54 -10.07 2.22 -3.31
CA ILE A 54 -10.60 1.66 -4.56
C ILE A 54 -9.54 1.71 -5.66
N PHE A 55 -9.49 0.66 -6.47
CA PHE A 55 -8.55 0.56 -7.59
C PHE A 55 -9.22 0.99 -8.91
N SER A 56 -8.45 1.67 -9.75
CA SER A 56 -8.87 2.15 -11.06
C SER A 56 -7.84 1.78 -12.12
N ARG A 57 -8.20 0.90 -13.06
CA ARG A 57 -7.33 0.39 -14.15
C ARG A 57 -6.02 -0.28 -13.71
N VAL A 58 -5.91 -0.65 -12.45
CA VAL A 58 -4.75 -1.40 -11.93
C VAL A 58 -4.83 -2.88 -12.29
N PHE A 59 -6.05 -3.42 -12.48
CA PHE A 59 -6.30 -4.82 -12.81
C PHE A 59 -7.19 -4.91 -14.06
N PRO A 60 -7.10 -6.00 -14.85
CA PRO A 60 -7.99 -6.22 -15.99
C PRO A 60 -9.48 -6.27 -15.59
N THR A 61 -10.36 -5.85 -16.49
CA THR A 61 -11.81 -5.99 -16.32
C THR A 61 -12.17 -7.47 -16.18
N HIS A 62 -13.01 -7.83 -15.20
CA HIS A 62 -13.37 -9.20 -14.81
C HIS A 62 -12.29 -10.04 -14.10
N PHE A 63 -11.14 -9.44 -13.75
CA PHE A 63 -10.16 -10.10 -12.89
C PHE A 63 -10.68 -10.19 -11.44
N PRO A 64 -10.44 -11.29 -10.70
CA PRO A 64 -10.77 -11.38 -9.28
C PRO A 64 -9.89 -10.43 -8.44
N ALA A 65 -10.27 -9.15 -8.37
CA ALA A 65 -9.47 -8.07 -7.76
C ALA A 65 -8.99 -8.38 -6.34
N ARG A 66 -9.81 -9.05 -5.51
CA ARG A 66 -9.48 -9.46 -4.14
C ARG A 66 -8.31 -10.46 -4.04
N GLN A 67 -8.02 -11.17 -5.13
CA GLN A 67 -6.90 -12.11 -5.19
C GLN A 67 -5.58 -11.43 -5.58
N HIS A 68 -5.66 -10.19 -6.09
CA HIS A 68 -4.49 -9.44 -6.55
C HIS A 68 -3.55 -9.11 -5.38
N GLN A 69 -2.23 -9.18 -5.61
CA GLN A 69 -1.24 -8.96 -4.56
C GLN A 69 -1.33 -7.55 -3.97
N LEU A 70 -1.50 -6.52 -4.80
CA LEU A 70 -1.66 -5.14 -4.34
C LEU A 70 -2.88 -4.95 -3.43
N TRP A 71 -3.99 -5.64 -3.69
CA TRP A 71 -5.17 -5.64 -2.83
C TRP A 71 -4.84 -6.25 -1.47
N LYS A 72 -4.19 -7.41 -1.46
CA LYS A 72 -3.78 -8.11 -0.25
C LYS A 72 -2.78 -7.29 0.57
N MET A 73 -1.82 -6.63 -0.07
CA MET A 73 -0.86 -5.74 0.60
C MET A 73 -1.60 -4.61 1.34
N ALA A 74 -2.55 -3.95 0.67
CA ALA A 74 -3.34 -2.90 1.30
C ALA A 74 -4.12 -3.40 2.52
N GLU A 75 -4.81 -4.55 2.41
CA GLU A 75 -5.54 -5.14 3.54
C GLU A 75 -4.62 -5.61 4.68
N GLN A 76 -3.42 -6.12 4.36
CA GLN A 76 -2.40 -6.48 5.35
C GLN A 76 -1.87 -5.27 6.10
N LEU A 77 -1.85 -4.10 5.45
CA LEU A 77 -1.56 -2.83 6.08
C LEU A 77 -2.76 -2.20 6.80
N GLY A 78 -3.90 -2.88 6.85
CA GLY A 78 -5.10 -2.44 7.57
C GLY A 78 -6.04 -1.52 6.80
N ALA A 79 -5.83 -1.33 5.50
CA ALA A 79 -6.79 -0.65 4.66
C ALA A 79 -8.04 -1.51 4.42
N THR A 80 -9.17 -0.87 4.15
CA THR A 80 -10.38 -1.52 3.64
C THR A 80 -10.46 -1.33 2.13
N CYS A 81 -10.34 -2.41 1.37
CA CYS A 81 -10.45 -2.34 -0.09
C CYS A 81 -11.89 -2.56 -0.55
N THR A 82 -12.35 -1.77 -1.53
CA THR A 82 -13.70 -1.87 -2.11
C THR A 82 -13.65 -1.91 -3.64
N VAL A 83 -14.67 -2.51 -4.25
CA VAL A 83 -14.90 -2.45 -5.70
C VAL A 83 -15.89 -1.34 -6.07
N ASP A 84 -16.73 -0.95 -5.11
CA ASP A 84 -17.77 0.05 -5.25
C ASP A 84 -17.26 1.42 -4.81
N LEU A 85 -17.58 2.44 -5.61
CA LEU A 85 -17.24 3.82 -5.32
C LEU A 85 -18.36 4.45 -4.49
N ASP A 86 -18.01 4.99 -3.32
CA ASP A 86 -18.91 5.71 -2.43
C ASP A 86 -18.14 6.82 -1.67
N ASP A 87 -18.86 7.69 -0.97
CA ASP A 87 -18.27 8.87 -0.29
C ASP A 87 -17.31 8.53 0.85
N SER A 88 -17.37 7.31 1.39
CA SER A 88 -16.44 6.84 2.42
C SER A 88 -15.09 6.41 1.85
N VAL A 89 -14.95 6.31 0.52
CA VAL A 89 -13.64 6.13 -0.13
C VAL A 89 -12.74 7.32 0.20
N THR A 90 -11.51 6.99 0.59
CA THR A 90 -10.47 7.96 0.98
C THR A 90 -9.37 8.06 -0.07
N HIS A 91 -9.07 6.94 -0.75
CA HIS A 91 -7.99 6.84 -1.72
C HIS A 91 -8.48 6.14 -3.00
N VAL A 92 -8.18 6.73 -4.14
CA VAL A 92 -8.23 6.08 -5.45
C VAL A 92 -6.81 5.75 -5.86
N VAL A 93 -6.55 4.46 -6.10
CA VAL A 93 -5.27 3.97 -6.59
C VAL A 93 -5.37 3.75 -8.09
N ALA A 94 -4.60 4.52 -8.87
CA ALA A 94 -4.67 4.53 -10.32
C ALA A 94 -3.29 4.74 -10.97
N THR A 95 -3.14 4.33 -12.23
CA THR A 95 -1.97 4.65 -13.05
C THR A 95 -2.18 5.87 -13.95
N ASP A 96 -3.43 6.29 -14.14
CA ASP A 96 -3.80 7.46 -14.93
C ASP A 96 -4.92 8.28 -14.27
N ALA A 97 -4.92 9.60 -14.54
CA ALA A 97 -5.91 10.53 -13.99
C ALA A 97 -7.20 10.65 -14.84
N GLY A 98 -7.28 9.96 -15.98
CA GLY A 98 -8.37 10.12 -16.96
C GLY A 98 -9.63 9.32 -16.65
N THR A 99 -9.54 8.33 -15.76
CA THR A 99 -10.70 7.50 -15.39
C THR A 99 -11.77 8.30 -14.64
N GLU A 100 -12.99 7.79 -14.64
CA GLU A 100 -14.08 8.37 -13.85
C GLU A 100 -13.76 8.40 -12.35
N LYS A 101 -13.19 7.32 -11.81
CA LYS A 101 -12.76 7.22 -10.40
C LYS A 101 -11.66 8.24 -10.07
N SER A 102 -10.68 8.41 -10.95
CA SER A 102 -9.60 9.38 -10.76
C SER A 102 -10.13 10.81 -10.77
N ARG A 103 -11.01 11.14 -11.72
CA ARG A 103 -11.68 12.44 -11.79
C ARG A 103 -12.56 12.71 -10.57
N TRP A 104 -13.28 11.70 -10.08
CA TRP A 104 -14.06 11.78 -8.85
C TRP A 104 -13.17 12.11 -7.65
N ALA A 105 -12.02 11.43 -7.49
CA ALA A 105 -11.11 11.70 -6.38
C ALA A 105 -10.64 13.15 -6.35
N VAL A 106 -10.26 13.69 -7.52
CA VAL A 106 -9.84 15.11 -7.62
C VAL A 106 -10.98 16.05 -7.25
N LYS A 107 -12.19 15.80 -7.76
CA LYS A 107 -13.37 16.62 -7.49
C LYS A 107 -13.73 16.63 -6.00
N GLU A 108 -13.75 15.45 -5.37
CA GLU A 108 -14.12 15.27 -3.97
C GLU A 108 -12.94 15.46 -3.00
N LYS A 109 -11.79 15.94 -3.51
CA LYS A 109 -10.55 16.17 -2.75
C LYS A 109 -10.08 14.94 -1.95
N LYS A 110 -10.26 13.76 -2.55
CA LYS A 110 -9.74 12.49 -2.05
C LYS A 110 -8.34 12.25 -2.60
N SER A 111 -7.59 11.37 -1.96
CA SER A 111 -6.22 11.06 -2.38
C SER A 111 -6.25 10.26 -3.68
N LEU A 112 -5.62 10.78 -4.73
CA LEU A 112 -5.38 10.08 -5.99
C LEU A 112 -3.90 9.69 -6.07
N VAL A 113 -3.60 8.41 -5.86
CA VAL A 113 -2.22 7.93 -5.70
C VAL A 113 -1.89 6.79 -6.66
N HIS A 114 -0.62 6.68 -7.02
CA HIS A 114 -0.08 5.58 -7.82
C HIS A 114 0.02 4.29 -6.98
N PRO A 115 -0.14 3.08 -7.57
CA PRO A 115 0.10 1.80 -6.89
C PRO A 115 1.36 1.72 -6.03
N ARG A 116 2.42 2.40 -6.46
CA ARG A 116 3.70 2.52 -5.75
C ARG A 116 3.58 3.07 -4.33
N TRP A 117 2.51 3.81 -4.01
CA TRP A 117 2.22 4.26 -2.65
C TRP A 117 1.95 3.09 -1.69
N ILE A 118 1.16 2.11 -2.11
CA ILE A 118 0.90 0.89 -1.32
C ILE A 118 2.19 0.07 -1.24
N GLU A 119 2.88 -0.13 -2.35
CA GLU A 119 4.12 -0.92 -2.39
C GLU A 119 5.20 -0.34 -1.47
N ALA A 120 5.41 0.97 -1.53
CA ALA A 120 6.35 1.65 -0.65
C ALA A 120 5.86 1.62 0.81
N SER A 121 4.57 1.82 1.09
CA SER A 121 4.03 1.71 2.45
C SER A 121 4.19 0.29 3.00
N TYR A 122 4.03 -0.71 2.14
CA TYR A 122 4.21 -2.12 2.47
C TYR A 122 5.67 -2.49 2.70
N TYR A 123 6.57 -1.91 1.93
CA TYR A 123 8.01 -2.12 2.06
C TYR A 123 8.56 -1.48 3.34
N PHE A 124 8.17 -0.23 3.63
CA PHE A 124 8.68 0.52 4.78
C PHE A 124 7.89 0.34 6.08
N TRP A 125 6.75 -0.37 6.04
CA TRP A 125 5.80 -0.50 7.17
C TRP A 125 5.42 0.84 7.76
N LYS A 126 5.19 1.81 6.88
CA LYS A 126 4.90 3.17 7.24
C LYS A 126 4.07 3.80 6.15
N ARG A 127 3.00 4.50 6.53
CA ARG A 127 2.21 5.27 5.58
C ARG A 127 3.10 6.26 4.88
N GLN A 128 3.27 6.07 3.59
CA GLN A 128 3.99 7.03 2.78
C GLN A 128 3.12 8.27 2.56
N PRO A 129 3.72 9.45 2.42
CA PRO A 129 2.99 10.66 2.07
C PRO A 129 2.35 10.51 0.68
N GLU A 130 1.04 10.72 0.60
CA GLU A 130 0.26 10.54 -0.62
C GLU A 130 0.75 11.45 -1.76
N GLU A 131 1.20 12.67 -1.42
CA GLU A 131 1.69 13.66 -2.38
C GLU A 131 2.96 13.20 -3.12
N SER A 132 3.77 12.32 -2.50
CA SER A 132 4.96 11.77 -3.16
C SER A 132 4.63 10.73 -4.23
N PHE A 133 3.37 10.33 -4.32
CA PHE A 133 2.88 9.32 -5.25
C PHE A 133 1.64 9.79 -6.00
N SER A 134 1.38 11.09 -6.06
CA SER A 134 0.22 11.63 -6.78
C SER A 134 0.26 11.27 -8.26
N VAL A 135 -0.90 10.96 -8.83
CA VAL A 135 -1.03 10.76 -10.29
C VAL A 135 -1.32 12.11 -10.94
N ASP A 136 -0.35 12.64 -11.68
CA ASP A 136 -0.51 13.90 -12.39
C ASP A 136 -1.55 13.79 -13.51
N GLN A 137 -2.25 14.90 -13.76
CA GLN A 137 -3.15 15.03 -14.92
C GLN A 137 -2.40 15.18 -16.25
N LYS A 138 -1.06 15.23 -16.25
CA LYS A 138 -0.27 15.39 -17.47
C LYS A 138 0.16 14.04 -18.04
N ALA A 139 -0.68 13.50 -18.91
CA ALA A 139 -0.24 12.55 -19.94
C ALA A 139 -1.15 12.64 -21.18
N SER A 140 -1.04 13.76 -21.91
CA SER A 140 -1.19 13.84 -23.37
C SER A 140 -0.95 15.29 -23.82
N SER A 141 0.30 15.60 -24.18
CA SER A 141 0.59 16.59 -25.23
C SER A 141 0.97 15.83 -26.47
#